data_AF-A0A1I3JGH2-F1
#
_entry.id   AF-A0A1I3JGH2-F1
#
_cell.length_a   1.000
_cell.length_b   1.000
_cell.length_c   1.000
_cell.angle_alpha   90.00
_cell.angle_beta   90.00
_cell.angle_gamma   90.00
#
_symmetry.space_group_name_H-M   'P 1'
#
loop_
_entity.id
_entity.type
_entity.pdbx_description
1 polymer ?
#
loop_
_entity_poly.entity_id
_entity_poly.type
_entity_poly.pdbx_seq_one_letter_code
_entity_poly.pdbx_strand_id
1 'polypeptide(L)'
;MKKKIIVTTAVTSVIAISTAFGAYAATKFTIMVNGKAANTDAKVINGLTYLPLRDIGTLLGANIQYDASTKTVKVDNNASQSPSTGTGNSTTPPVGSIGLSRSNPAPLGTTVTYSVKDYSDSYTGQLTLEEVIRGDRAWQMIHEENQFNDPAPDGYEYVLAKINVKVVKNNEKDAQVRFNSYSFTLVSSQGKDYEKASVVTPDELEASLYEGASDSGYAAFLVKKADANPLIAFGRDYDGKGGVWLKP
;
A
#
# COMPACT_ATOMS: atom_id res chain seq x y z
N MET A 1 -3.63 -83.09 -6.70
CA MET A 1 -2.89 -81.81 -6.65
C MET A 1 -3.62 -80.83 -5.72
N LYS A 2 -2.88 -80.21 -4.78
CA LYS A 2 -3.13 -78.96 -4.00
C LYS A 2 -4.36 -78.92 -3.03
N LYS A 3 -4.17 -79.15 -1.71
CA LYS A 3 -3.85 -78.23 -0.57
C LYS A 3 -5.09 -77.47 -0.03
N LYS A 4 -5.65 -77.84 1.15
CA LYS A 4 -5.42 -77.31 2.54
C LYS A 4 -5.89 -75.84 2.73
N ILE A 5 -6.54 -75.35 3.82
CA ILE A 5 -7.21 -75.84 5.04
C ILE A 5 -7.73 -74.56 5.80
N ILE A 6 -8.94 -74.61 6.40
CA ILE A 6 -9.45 -74.01 7.68
C ILE A 6 -9.47 -72.47 7.92
N VAL A 7 -10.50 -72.01 8.68
CA VAL A 7 -10.50 -71.06 9.85
C VAL A 7 -11.57 -69.96 9.70
N THR A 8 -12.73 -70.08 10.37
CA THR A 8 -13.14 -69.50 11.68
C THR A 8 -13.39 -67.99 11.66
N THR A 9 -14.66 -67.58 11.74
CA THR A 9 -15.08 -66.18 11.78
C THR A 9 -15.29 -65.73 13.23
N ALA A 10 -14.60 -64.65 13.61
CA ALA A 10 -14.65 -64.01 14.91
C ALA A 10 -15.72 -62.89 14.98
N VAL A 11 -16.20 -62.71 16.20
CA VAL A 11 -17.14 -61.70 16.72
C VAL A 11 -16.58 -60.27 16.63
N THR A 12 -17.39 -59.26 16.32
CA THR A 12 -17.54 -58.00 17.12
C THR A 12 -18.48 -56.99 16.45
N SER A 13 -19.48 -56.56 17.22
CA SER A 13 -20.50 -55.58 16.88
C SER A 13 -19.97 -54.16 17.00
N VAL A 14 -20.25 -53.33 15.99
CA VAL A 14 -19.80 -51.95 15.82
C VAL A 14 -20.66 -50.99 16.67
N ILE A 15 -20.03 -50.20 17.53
CA ILE A 15 -20.63 -49.00 18.15
C ILE A 15 -20.25 -47.80 17.29
N ALA A 16 -21.23 -47.24 16.58
CA ALA A 16 -21.08 -45.99 15.83
C ALA A 16 -21.50 -44.82 16.72
N ILE A 17 -20.53 -44.15 17.36
CA ILE A 17 -20.72 -42.81 17.92
C ILE A 17 -20.18 -41.83 16.89
N SER A 18 -21.08 -41.16 16.18
CA SER A 18 -20.76 -40.12 15.21
C SER A 18 -20.35 -38.84 15.94
N THR A 19 -19.07 -38.70 16.28
CA THR A 19 -18.49 -37.39 16.55
C THR A 19 -18.25 -36.69 15.21
N ALA A 20 -19.26 -35.96 14.73
CA ALA A 20 -19.07 -34.95 13.70
C ALA A 20 -18.37 -33.73 14.33
N PHE A 21 -17.10 -33.89 14.68
CA PHE A 21 -16.21 -32.73 14.76
C PHE A 21 -15.92 -32.35 13.33
N GLY A 22 -16.59 -31.31 12.84
CA GLY A 22 -16.25 -30.69 11.57
C GLY A 22 -14.76 -30.41 11.54
N ALA A 23 -14.07 -30.96 10.55
CA ALA A 23 -12.72 -30.53 10.23
C ALA A 23 -12.83 -29.07 9.78
N TYR A 24 -12.57 -28.13 10.68
CA TYR A 24 -12.37 -26.75 10.30
C TYR A 24 -11.13 -26.73 9.41
N ALA A 25 -11.34 -26.57 8.11
CA ALA A 25 -10.25 -26.34 7.18
C ALA A 25 -9.49 -25.10 7.66
N ALA A 26 -8.22 -25.27 8.02
CA ALA A 26 -7.39 -24.16 8.45
C ALA A 26 -7.33 -23.12 7.32
N THR A 27 -7.67 -21.86 7.61
CA THR A 27 -7.54 -20.75 6.66
C THR A 27 -6.07 -20.64 6.26
N LYS A 28 -5.75 -21.09 5.04
CA LYS A 28 -4.40 -20.99 4.49
C LYS A 28 -4.25 -19.62 3.84
N PHE A 29 -3.45 -18.77 4.45
CA PHE A 29 -3.13 -17.45 3.90
C PHE A 29 -2.05 -17.59 2.83
N THR A 30 -2.25 -16.91 1.69
CA THR A 30 -1.19 -16.70 0.71
C THR A 30 -0.53 -15.37 1.00
N ILE A 31 0.76 -15.39 1.32
CA ILE A 31 1.55 -14.18 1.56
C ILE A 31 2.30 -13.83 0.28
N MET A 32 2.20 -12.58 -0.16
CA MET A 32 2.91 -12.07 -1.33
C MET A 32 3.87 -10.95 -0.92
N VAL A 33 5.13 -11.07 -1.32
CA VAL A 33 6.15 -10.03 -1.12
C VAL A 33 6.71 -9.65 -2.49
N ASN A 34 6.64 -8.36 -2.84
CA ASN A 34 7.05 -7.85 -4.16
C ASN A 34 6.43 -8.62 -5.35
N GLY A 35 5.14 -8.99 -5.22
CA GLY A 35 4.40 -9.72 -6.25
C GLY A 35 4.74 -11.22 -6.38
N LYS A 36 5.65 -11.76 -5.56
CA LYS A 36 5.99 -13.19 -5.52
C LYS A 36 5.42 -13.84 -4.27
N ALA A 37 4.91 -15.07 -4.41
CA ALA A 37 4.46 -15.85 -3.26
C ALA A 37 5.64 -16.12 -2.31
N ALA A 38 5.47 -15.74 -1.05
CA ALA A 38 6.44 -15.97 0.00
C ALA A 38 6.25 -17.39 0.56
N ASN A 39 7.36 -18.09 0.78
CA ASN A 39 7.34 -19.39 1.45
C ASN A 39 7.38 -19.20 2.98
N THR A 40 6.31 -18.64 3.53
CA THR A 40 6.11 -18.48 4.97
C THR A 40 4.60 -18.51 5.25
N ASP A 41 4.22 -18.81 6.49
CA ASP A 41 2.83 -18.97 6.91
C ASP A 41 2.43 -17.89 7.91
N ALA A 42 1.20 -17.39 7.79
CA ALA A 42 0.60 -16.53 8.80
C ALA A 42 0.11 -17.34 10.00
N LYS A 43 0.15 -16.74 11.19
CA LYS A 43 -0.35 -17.34 12.44
C LYS A 43 -1.51 -16.52 12.98
N VAL A 44 -2.65 -17.15 13.21
CA VAL A 44 -3.77 -16.48 13.89
C VAL A 44 -3.63 -16.70 15.40
N ILE A 45 -3.47 -15.62 16.15
CA ILE A 45 -3.39 -15.63 17.62
C ILE A 45 -4.47 -14.67 18.13
N ASN A 46 -5.42 -15.18 18.93
CA ASN A 46 -6.56 -14.40 19.45
C ASN A 46 -7.37 -13.67 18.36
N GLY A 47 -7.56 -14.32 17.20
CA GLY A 47 -8.29 -13.73 16.07
C GLY A 47 -7.50 -12.70 15.25
N LEU A 48 -6.28 -12.36 15.66
CA LEU A 48 -5.39 -11.48 14.91
C LEU A 48 -4.41 -12.30 14.07
N THR A 49 -4.25 -11.92 12.81
CA THR A 49 -3.29 -12.55 11.89
C THR A 49 -1.91 -11.93 12.05
N TYR A 50 -0.96 -12.72 12.53
CA TYR A 50 0.44 -12.36 12.69
C TYR A 50 1.28 -12.94 11.56
N LEU A 51 2.29 -12.19 11.15
CA LEU A 51 3.29 -12.65 10.19
C LEU A 51 4.64 -12.86 10.91
N PRO A 52 5.39 -13.91 10.55
CA PRO A 52 6.73 -14.12 11.10
C PRO A 52 7.67 -12.96 10.71
N LEU A 53 8.01 -12.12 11.69
CA LEU A 53 8.84 -10.93 11.48
C LEU A 53 10.16 -11.23 10.77
N ARG A 54 10.82 -12.36 11.11
CA ARG A 54 12.10 -12.75 10.49
C ARG A 54 11.95 -13.04 9.01
N ASP A 55 10.92 -13.81 8.63
CA ASP A 55 10.73 -14.25 7.26
C ASP A 55 10.33 -13.06 6.39
N ILE A 56 9.37 -12.25 6.85
CA ILE A 56 8.93 -11.05 6.15
C ILE A 56 10.06 -10.02 6.07
N GLY A 57 10.75 -9.76 7.19
CA GLY A 57 11.88 -8.84 7.23
C GLY A 57 13.00 -9.26 6.27
N THR A 58 13.36 -10.54 6.26
CA THR A 58 14.39 -11.08 5.34
C THR A 58 13.97 -10.96 3.88
N LEU A 59 12.72 -11.27 3.56
CA LEU A 59 12.18 -11.12 2.20
C LEU A 59 12.14 -9.66 1.73
N LEU A 60 11.99 -8.72 2.67
CA LEU A 60 12.05 -7.29 2.43
C LEU A 60 13.48 -6.71 2.48
N GLY A 61 14.51 -7.54 2.68
CA GLY A 61 15.90 -7.12 2.71
C GLY A 61 16.38 -6.53 4.03
N ALA A 62 15.59 -6.67 5.11
CA ALA A 62 16.00 -6.29 6.45
C ALA A 62 16.86 -7.40 7.09
N ASN A 63 17.85 -6.97 7.86
CA ASN A 63 18.62 -7.82 8.76
C ASN A 63 17.91 -7.88 10.11
N ILE A 64 17.57 -9.10 10.54
CA ILE A 64 16.81 -9.35 11.77
C ILE A 64 17.73 -10.04 12.76
N GLN A 65 18.12 -9.34 13.83
CA GLN A 65 18.93 -9.88 14.91
C GLN A 65 18.08 -10.00 16.17
N TYR A 66 18.21 -11.14 16.84
CA TYR A 66 17.60 -11.34 18.15
C TYR A 66 18.70 -11.35 19.20
N ASP A 67 18.62 -10.42 20.14
CA ASP A 67 19.46 -10.38 21.32
C ASP A 67 18.74 -11.10 22.46
N ALA A 68 19.21 -12.30 22.79
CA ALA A 68 18.63 -13.13 23.84
C ALA A 68 18.84 -12.54 25.25
N SER A 69 19.89 -11.73 25.46
CA SER A 69 20.21 -11.16 26.77
C SER A 69 19.24 -10.04 27.15
N THR A 70 18.85 -9.23 26.17
CA THR A 70 17.91 -8.10 26.34
C THR A 70 16.49 -8.43 25.87
N LYS A 71 16.24 -9.65 25.38
CA LYS A 71 14.98 -10.08 24.76
C LYS A 71 14.48 -9.11 23.68
N THR A 72 15.42 -8.50 22.96
CA THR A 72 15.14 -7.45 21.98
C THR A 72 15.37 -7.97 20.56
N VAL A 73 14.46 -7.63 19.66
CA VAL A 73 14.66 -7.83 18.22
C VAL A 73 15.14 -6.51 17.62
N LYS A 74 16.29 -6.53 16.94
CA LYS A 74 16.79 -5.42 16.13
C LYS A 74 16.50 -5.69 14.66
N VAL A 75 16.02 -4.67 13.97
CA VAL A 75 15.67 -4.68 12.55
C VAL A 75 16.49 -3.59 11.89
N ASP A 76 17.52 -3.99 11.15
CA ASP A 76 18.45 -3.08 10.50
C ASP A 76 18.39 -3.25 8.98
N ASN A 77 18.44 -2.16 8.21
CA ASN A 77 18.51 -2.25 6.76
C ASN A 77 19.98 -2.40 6.33
N ASN A 78 20.51 -3.63 6.32
CA ASN A 78 21.82 -3.89 5.72
C ASN A 78 21.71 -3.99 4.19
N ALA A 79 21.80 -2.85 3.52
CA ALA A 79 22.10 -2.76 2.07
C ALA A 79 23.56 -3.16 1.76
N SER A 80 24.06 -4.24 2.36
CA SER A 80 25.43 -4.70 2.19
C SER A 80 25.52 -6.19 2.50
N GLN A 81 24.99 -7.02 1.60
CA GLN A 81 25.69 -8.19 1.08
C GLN A 81 24.91 -8.76 -0.11
N SER A 82 25.44 -8.49 -1.29
CA SER A 82 25.10 -9.17 -2.54
C SER A 82 25.93 -10.46 -2.64
N PRO A 83 25.35 -11.61 -2.98
CA PRO A 83 26.01 -12.56 -3.87
C PRO A 83 25.78 -12.08 -5.30
N SER A 84 26.85 -11.54 -5.89
CA SER A 84 26.94 -11.22 -7.30
C SER A 84 26.73 -12.46 -8.17
N THR A 85 25.75 -12.41 -9.07
CA THR A 85 25.88 -12.87 -10.46
C THR A 85 24.78 -12.24 -11.31
N GLY A 86 25.15 -11.47 -12.34
CA GLY A 86 24.27 -11.13 -13.46
C GLY A 86 24.11 -9.63 -13.74
N THR A 87 24.92 -9.15 -14.68
CA THR A 87 24.94 -7.81 -15.26
C THR A 87 23.56 -7.32 -15.72
N GLY A 88 23.15 -6.17 -15.19
CA GLY A 88 22.05 -5.36 -15.69
C GLY A 88 21.94 -4.09 -14.88
N ASN A 89 22.36 -2.95 -15.45
CA ASN A 89 22.24 -1.62 -14.83
C ASN A 89 20.80 -1.41 -14.32
N SER A 90 20.64 -1.39 -12.99
CA SER A 90 19.47 -0.88 -12.31
C SER A 90 19.99 -0.10 -11.12
N THR A 91 20.04 1.21 -11.31
CA THR A 91 20.34 2.21 -10.28
C THR A 91 19.25 2.15 -9.21
N THR A 92 19.48 1.35 -8.17
CA THR A 92 18.66 1.34 -6.95
C THR A 92 18.77 2.72 -6.27
N PRO A 93 17.68 3.51 -6.16
CA PRO A 93 17.73 4.80 -5.49
C PRO A 93 18.00 4.61 -4.00
N PRO A 94 18.78 5.49 -3.35
CA PRO A 94 19.09 5.39 -1.93
C PRO A 94 17.81 5.49 -1.07
N VAL A 95 17.80 4.83 0.08
CA VAL A 95 16.68 4.69 1.04
C VAL A 95 16.12 6.04 1.56
N GLY A 96 16.74 7.18 1.22
CA GLY A 96 16.21 8.54 1.44
C GLY A 96 15.41 9.15 0.27
N SER A 97 15.04 8.37 -0.75
CA SER A 97 14.39 8.87 -1.98
C SER A 97 13.03 8.24 -2.29
N ILE A 98 12.50 7.39 -1.39
CA ILE A 98 11.18 6.78 -1.58
C ILE A 98 10.12 7.88 -1.65
N GLY A 99 9.33 7.85 -2.71
CA GLY A 99 8.31 8.83 -3.01
C GLY A 99 8.82 10.16 -3.54
N LEU A 100 10.13 10.34 -3.76
CA LEU A 100 10.69 11.58 -4.32
C LEU A 100 11.09 11.45 -5.80
N SER A 101 10.71 10.35 -6.44
CA SER A 101 10.84 10.18 -7.88
C SER A 101 9.76 9.27 -8.46
N ARG A 102 9.42 9.51 -9.73
CA ARG A 102 8.48 8.65 -10.47
C ARG A 102 8.93 7.19 -10.55
N SER A 103 10.24 6.95 -10.60
CA SER A 103 10.81 5.60 -10.65
C SER A 103 10.85 4.90 -9.29
N ASN A 104 10.60 5.62 -8.19
CA ASN A 104 10.59 5.10 -6.84
C ASN A 104 9.41 5.69 -6.03
N PRO A 105 8.15 5.46 -6.44
CA PRO A 105 7.00 6.01 -5.75
C PRO A 105 6.82 5.39 -4.37
N ALA A 106 6.27 6.16 -3.43
CA ALA A 106 5.96 5.69 -2.10
C ALA A 106 4.69 4.80 -2.11
N PRO A 107 4.73 3.62 -1.48
CA PRO A 107 3.54 2.78 -1.36
C PRO A 107 2.56 3.33 -0.31
N LEU A 108 1.34 2.79 -0.32
CA LEU A 108 0.31 3.03 0.70
C LEU A 108 0.88 2.97 2.12
N GLY A 109 0.49 3.93 2.97
CA GLY A 109 0.92 4.06 4.36
C GLY A 109 2.34 4.60 4.56
N THR A 110 3.07 4.91 3.49
CA THR A 110 4.42 5.50 3.59
C THR A 110 4.36 7.02 3.64
N THR A 111 4.90 7.60 4.71
CA THR A 111 5.06 9.05 4.83
C THR A 111 6.28 9.52 4.05
N VAL A 112 6.07 10.42 3.11
CA VAL A 112 7.11 11.11 2.33
C VAL A 112 7.32 12.50 2.90
N THR A 113 8.55 12.84 3.28
CA THR A 113 8.92 14.22 3.62
C THR A 113 9.51 14.89 2.39
N TYR A 114 9.04 16.09 2.07
CA TYR A 114 9.47 16.87 0.90
C TYR A 114 9.62 18.34 1.27
N SER A 115 10.29 19.08 0.39
CA SER A 115 10.45 20.53 0.52
C SER A 115 9.96 21.21 -0.75
N VAL A 116 9.18 22.28 -0.58
CA VAL A 116 8.76 23.20 -1.64
C VAL A 116 9.60 24.47 -1.49
N LYS A 117 10.11 25.00 -2.59
CA LYS A 117 10.88 26.24 -2.61
C LYS A 117 10.71 26.90 -3.97
N ASP A 118 9.64 27.67 -4.06
CA ASP A 118 9.16 28.28 -5.28
C ASP A 118 9.14 29.80 -5.06
N TYR A 119 8.62 30.56 -6.02
CA TYR A 119 8.53 32.01 -5.85
C TYR A 119 7.53 32.43 -4.75
N SER A 120 6.45 31.67 -4.57
CA SER A 120 5.37 31.95 -3.63
C SER A 120 5.48 31.21 -2.30
N ASP A 121 6.14 30.06 -2.28
CA ASP A 121 6.05 29.12 -1.16
C ASP A 121 7.42 28.56 -0.79
N SER A 122 7.69 28.50 0.51
CA SER A 122 8.88 27.83 1.02
C SER A 122 8.60 27.10 2.33
N TYR A 123 8.36 25.80 2.25
CA TYR A 123 8.02 24.97 3.40
C TYR A 123 8.51 23.54 3.25
N THR A 124 8.61 22.82 4.37
CA THR A 124 8.80 21.37 4.42
C THR A 124 7.48 20.72 4.81
N GLY A 125 7.02 19.78 4.00
CA GLY A 125 5.77 19.08 4.20
C GLY A 125 5.96 17.57 4.34
N GLN A 126 4.89 16.91 4.79
CA GLN A 126 4.76 15.46 4.76
C GLN A 126 3.46 15.07 4.03
N LEU A 127 3.54 14.00 3.25
CA LEU A 127 2.40 13.36 2.59
C LEU A 127 2.36 11.89 2.95
N THR A 128 1.17 11.37 3.26
CA THR A 128 0.92 9.93 3.39
C THR A 128 -0.31 9.57 2.58
N LEU A 129 -0.19 8.59 1.69
CA LEU A 129 -1.37 7.96 1.08
C LEU A 129 -1.95 6.98 2.10
N GLU A 130 -3.12 7.26 2.65
CA GLU A 130 -3.72 6.48 3.75
C GLU A 130 -4.64 5.37 3.24
N GLU A 131 -5.41 5.68 2.20
CA GLU A 131 -6.39 4.75 1.62
C GLU A 131 -6.52 4.98 0.11
N VAL A 132 -6.80 3.90 -0.62
CA VAL A 132 -7.19 3.96 -2.03
C VAL A 132 -8.40 3.09 -2.26
N ILE A 133 -9.42 3.68 -2.88
CA ILE A 133 -10.65 3.02 -3.28
C ILE A 133 -10.81 3.20 -4.79
N ARG A 134 -11.07 2.12 -5.52
CA ARG A 134 -11.12 2.13 -6.99
C ARG A 134 -12.38 1.46 -7.51
N GLY A 135 -12.83 1.87 -8.69
CA GLY A 135 -13.91 1.20 -9.40
C GLY A 135 -15.28 1.46 -8.78
N ASP A 136 -16.13 0.44 -8.79
CA ASP A 136 -17.53 0.54 -8.37
C ASP A 136 -17.70 1.09 -6.95
N ARG A 137 -16.79 0.75 -6.03
CA ARG A 137 -16.84 1.25 -4.65
C ARG A 137 -16.53 2.75 -4.57
N ALA A 138 -15.57 3.23 -5.36
CA ALA A 138 -15.25 4.66 -5.44
C ALA A 138 -16.42 5.43 -6.03
N TRP A 139 -17.00 4.92 -7.12
CA TRP A 139 -18.20 5.51 -7.72
C TRP A 139 -19.36 5.56 -6.74
N GLN A 140 -19.63 4.49 -6.01
CA GLN A 140 -20.68 4.46 -5.00
C GLN A 140 -20.52 5.59 -4.00
N MET A 141 -19.31 5.78 -3.45
CA MET A 141 -19.04 6.85 -2.48
C MET A 141 -19.20 8.25 -3.09
N ILE A 142 -18.72 8.46 -4.31
CA ILE A 142 -18.86 9.73 -5.04
C ILE A 142 -20.33 10.06 -5.32
N HIS A 143 -21.12 9.06 -5.72
CA HIS A 143 -22.53 9.25 -6.03
C HIS A 143 -23.39 9.40 -4.77
N GLU A 144 -23.04 8.72 -3.67
CA GLU A 144 -23.66 8.89 -2.36
C GLU A 144 -23.44 10.31 -1.80
N GLU A 145 -22.23 10.87 -1.96
CA GLU A 145 -21.93 12.25 -1.56
C GLU A 145 -22.76 13.27 -2.37
N ASN A 146 -22.79 13.09 -3.69
CA ASN A 146 -23.55 13.97 -4.56
C ASN A 146 -24.07 13.21 -5.77
N GLN A 147 -25.38 12.98 -5.79
CA GLN A 147 -26.08 12.30 -6.89
C GLN A 147 -26.00 13.04 -8.23
N PHE A 148 -25.61 14.32 -8.24
CA PHE A 148 -25.38 15.11 -9.46
C PHE A 148 -23.99 14.92 -10.07
N ASN A 149 -23.10 14.17 -9.41
CA ASN A 149 -21.85 13.78 -10.03
C ASN A 149 -22.12 12.87 -11.23
N ASP A 150 -21.36 13.07 -12.30
CA ASP A 150 -21.42 12.21 -13.47
C ASP A 150 -20.76 10.84 -13.20
N PRO A 151 -21.29 9.74 -13.76
CA PRO A 151 -20.59 8.46 -13.74
C PRO A 151 -19.30 8.52 -14.56
N ALA A 152 -18.35 7.64 -14.26
CA ALA A 152 -17.12 7.54 -15.04
C ALA A 152 -17.45 7.21 -16.52
N PRO A 153 -16.81 7.88 -17.50
CA PRO A 153 -16.99 7.57 -18.92
C PRO A 153 -16.63 6.12 -19.24
N ASP A 154 -17.15 5.60 -20.36
CA ASP A 154 -16.85 4.26 -20.84
C ASP A 154 -15.34 4.00 -20.92
N GLY A 155 -14.90 2.88 -20.34
CA GLY A 155 -13.49 2.50 -20.26
C GLY A 155 -12.69 3.20 -19.16
N TYR A 156 -13.31 4.08 -18.37
CA TYR A 156 -12.73 4.71 -17.19
C TYR A 156 -13.41 4.27 -15.90
N GLU A 157 -12.76 4.55 -14.79
CA GLU A 157 -13.30 4.40 -13.44
C GLU A 157 -12.73 5.47 -12.52
N TYR A 158 -13.42 5.72 -11.42
CA TYR A 158 -12.92 6.61 -10.38
C TYR A 158 -11.94 5.91 -9.45
N VAL A 159 -10.98 6.68 -8.96
CA VAL A 159 -10.10 6.35 -7.84
C VAL A 159 -10.24 7.46 -6.80
N LEU A 160 -10.61 7.12 -5.58
CA LEU A 160 -10.52 7.99 -4.41
C LEU A 160 -9.24 7.66 -3.65
N ALA A 161 -8.40 8.65 -3.42
CA ALA A 161 -7.20 8.53 -2.61
C ALA A 161 -7.33 9.41 -1.36
N LYS A 162 -7.32 8.82 -0.17
CA LYS A 162 -7.27 9.57 1.09
C LYS A 162 -5.81 9.92 1.38
N ILE A 163 -5.52 11.21 1.49
CA ILE A 163 -4.16 11.72 1.61
C ILE A 163 -4.07 12.56 2.87
N ASN A 164 -3.14 12.20 3.74
CA ASN A 164 -2.73 13.05 4.86
C ASN A 164 -1.68 14.05 4.40
N VAL A 165 -1.89 15.31 4.74
CA VAL A 165 -0.97 16.42 4.54
C VAL A 165 -0.52 16.96 5.90
N LYS A 166 0.75 17.36 6.01
CA LYS A 166 1.27 18.03 7.20
C LYS A 166 2.30 19.09 6.82
N VAL A 167 2.24 20.23 7.51
CA VAL A 167 3.30 21.25 7.45
C VAL A 167 4.28 20.97 8.58
N VAL A 168 5.49 20.53 8.23
CA VAL A 168 6.56 20.28 9.21
C VAL A 168 7.25 21.57 9.59
N LYS A 169 7.50 22.43 8.62
CA LYS A 169 8.15 23.73 8.80
C LYS A 169 7.69 24.71 7.73
N ASN A 170 7.36 25.94 8.10
CA ASN A 170 7.13 27.03 7.16
C ASN A 170 8.24 28.10 7.32
N ASN A 171 8.87 28.51 6.22
CA ASN A 171 9.86 29.58 6.28
C ASN A 171 9.22 30.96 6.40
N GLU A 172 7.93 31.08 6.07
CA GLU A 172 7.12 32.25 6.37
C GLU A 172 6.51 32.14 7.77
N LYS A 173 6.81 33.15 8.62
CA LYS A 173 6.34 33.17 10.00
C LYS A 173 4.85 33.44 10.07
N ASP A 174 4.15 32.67 10.91
CA ASP A 174 2.71 32.83 11.17
C ASP A 174 1.86 32.78 9.89
N ALA A 175 2.31 31.98 8.91
CA ALA A 175 1.63 31.79 7.64
C ALA A 175 1.14 30.34 7.51
N GLN A 176 -0.04 30.21 6.92
CA GLN A 176 -0.63 28.91 6.56
C GLN A 176 -0.13 28.44 5.19
N VAL A 177 -0.10 27.12 4.99
CA VAL A 177 0.07 26.48 3.68
C VAL A 177 -1.27 25.84 3.29
N ARG A 178 -1.73 26.10 2.06
CA ARG A 178 -2.98 25.53 1.55
C ARG A 178 -2.72 24.24 0.79
N PHE A 179 -3.53 23.22 1.08
CA PHE A 179 -3.60 21.96 0.36
C PHE A 179 -5.04 21.73 -0.10
N ASN A 180 -5.21 21.31 -1.34
CA ASN A 180 -6.51 20.85 -1.84
C ASN A 180 -6.35 19.61 -2.73
N SER A 181 -7.47 18.91 -2.95
CA SER A 181 -7.58 17.74 -3.82
C SER A 181 -6.96 17.97 -5.22
N TYR A 182 -7.15 19.16 -5.78
CA TYR A 182 -6.65 19.55 -7.11
C TYR A 182 -5.13 19.74 -7.18
N SER A 183 -4.43 19.80 -6.05
CA SER A 183 -2.96 19.88 -5.99
C SER A 183 -2.28 18.58 -6.46
N PHE A 184 -3.04 17.49 -6.57
CA PHE A 184 -2.56 16.17 -6.94
C PHE A 184 -2.92 15.82 -8.38
N THR A 185 -1.99 15.18 -9.10
CA THR A 185 -2.19 14.78 -10.50
C THR A 185 -2.02 13.28 -10.64
N LEU A 186 -2.97 12.59 -11.27
CA LEU A 186 -2.80 11.19 -11.63
C LEU A 186 -2.01 11.08 -12.93
N VAL A 187 -0.96 10.27 -12.92
CA VAL A 187 -0.08 10.01 -14.05
C VAL A 187 -0.23 8.54 -14.44
N SER A 188 -0.56 8.28 -15.71
CA SER A 188 -0.69 6.91 -16.21
C SER A 188 0.59 6.11 -16.10
N SER A 189 0.48 4.78 -16.15
CA SER A 189 1.64 3.88 -16.23
C SER A 189 2.58 4.22 -17.41
N GLN A 190 2.04 4.77 -18.50
CA GLN A 190 2.81 5.21 -19.67
C GLN A 190 3.45 6.60 -19.48
N GLY A 191 3.12 7.34 -18.42
CA GLY A 191 3.69 8.65 -18.12
C GLY A 191 2.93 9.83 -18.67
N LYS A 192 1.72 9.62 -19.16
CA LYS A 192 0.79 10.69 -19.53
C LYS A 192 -0.04 11.09 -18.32
N ASP A 193 -0.14 12.39 -18.04
CA ASP A 193 -1.07 12.92 -17.04
C ASP A 193 -2.53 12.66 -17.46
N TYR A 194 -3.35 12.24 -16.51
CA TYR A 194 -4.79 12.19 -16.67
C TYR A 194 -5.41 13.58 -16.46
N GLU A 195 -6.56 13.78 -17.09
CA GLU A 195 -7.40 14.95 -16.82
C GLU A 195 -7.93 14.90 -15.37
N LYS A 196 -8.20 16.08 -14.81
CA LYS A 196 -8.75 16.18 -13.45
C LYS A 196 -10.16 15.60 -13.44
N ALA A 197 -10.48 14.81 -12.42
CA ALA A 197 -11.87 14.47 -12.14
C ALA A 197 -12.60 15.73 -11.64
N SER A 198 -13.82 15.97 -12.11
CA SER A 198 -14.67 17.06 -11.63
C SER A 198 -15.89 16.47 -10.93
N VAL A 199 -15.68 15.98 -9.71
CA VAL A 199 -16.71 15.37 -8.88
C VAL A 199 -16.59 15.86 -7.45
N VAL A 200 -17.72 15.97 -6.76
CA VAL A 200 -17.75 16.21 -5.32
C VAL A 200 -17.46 14.89 -4.61
N THR A 201 -16.49 14.87 -3.70
CA THR A 201 -16.11 13.67 -2.95
C THR A 201 -16.48 13.80 -1.48
N PRO A 202 -16.82 12.69 -0.79
CA PRO A 202 -16.95 12.75 0.65
C PRO A 202 -15.61 13.13 1.27
N ASP A 203 -15.62 13.95 2.32
CA ASP A 203 -14.41 14.32 3.07
C ASP A 203 -13.28 14.81 2.13
N GLU A 204 -13.62 15.70 1.19
CA GLU A 204 -12.66 16.23 0.21
C GLU A 204 -11.48 16.93 0.91
N LEU A 205 -10.27 16.68 0.41
CA LEU A 205 -9.09 17.37 0.91
C LEU A 205 -9.17 18.86 0.59
N GLU A 206 -9.40 19.68 1.60
CA GLU A 206 -9.30 21.14 1.57
C GLU A 206 -8.83 21.62 2.94
N ALA A 207 -7.55 21.96 3.05
CA ALA A 207 -6.90 22.28 4.32
C ALA A 207 -6.01 23.51 4.19
N SER A 208 -6.10 24.40 5.18
CA SER A 208 -5.16 25.51 5.37
C SER A 208 -4.46 25.32 6.71
N LEU A 209 -3.16 25.00 6.65
CA LEU A 209 -2.42 24.46 7.80
C LEU A 209 -1.28 25.37 8.21
N TYR A 210 -1.23 25.70 9.49
CA TYR A 210 -0.04 26.29 10.12
C TYR A 210 1.02 25.23 10.39
N GLU A 211 2.26 25.67 10.67
CA GLU A 211 3.35 24.79 11.06
C GLU A 211 2.95 23.86 12.22
N GLY A 212 3.25 22.56 12.07
CA GLY A 212 2.92 21.51 13.02
C GLY A 212 1.56 20.85 12.80
N ALA A 213 0.63 21.52 12.10
CA ALA A 213 -0.71 20.99 11.82
C ALA A 213 -0.71 19.97 10.67
N SER A 214 -1.69 19.07 10.73
CA SER A 214 -1.94 18.03 9.72
C SER A 214 -3.43 17.82 9.53
N ASP A 215 -3.83 17.38 8.35
CA ASP A 215 -5.21 17.01 8.04
C ASP A 215 -5.25 15.93 6.95
N SER A 216 -6.38 15.24 6.80
CA SER A 216 -6.59 14.20 5.80
C SER A 216 -7.88 14.43 5.03
N GLY A 217 -7.88 14.12 3.74
CA GLY A 217 -9.09 14.12 2.93
C GLY A 217 -8.89 13.40 1.60
N TYR A 218 -9.96 13.25 0.83
CA TYR A 218 -9.92 12.57 -0.45
C TYR A 218 -9.55 13.50 -1.60
N ALA A 219 -8.81 12.95 -2.56
CA ALA A 219 -8.71 13.45 -3.92
C ALA A 219 -9.31 12.41 -4.88
N ALA A 220 -10.18 12.85 -5.79
CA ALA A 220 -10.72 12.00 -6.85
C ALA A 220 -9.87 12.06 -8.12
N PHE A 221 -9.71 10.92 -8.76
CA PHE A 221 -9.08 10.79 -10.07
C PHE A 221 -9.92 9.94 -11.00
N LEU A 222 -9.78 10.18 -12.29
CA LEU A 222 -10.35 9.35 -13.35
C LEU A 222 -9.21 8.59 -14.03
N VAL A 223 -9.32 7.26 -14.10
CA VAL A 223 -8.29 6.39 -14.66
C VAL A 223 -8.90 5.44 -15.68
N LYS A 224 -8.14 5.09 -16.73
CA LYS A 224 -8.56 4.00 -17.63
C LYS A 224 -8.58 2.69 -16.86
N LYS A 225 -9.62 1.87 -17.05
CA LYS A 225 -9.71 0.53 -16.42
C LYS A 225 -8.51 -0.37 -16.75
N ALA A 226 -7.93 -0.20 -17.94
CA ALA A 226 -6.75 -0.95 -18.38
C ALA A 226 -5.44 -0.49 -17.73
N ASP A 227 -5.41 0.68 -17.08
CA ASP A 227 -4.22 1.19 -16.43
C ASP A 227 -4.13 0.69 -14.98
N ALA A 228 -3.40 -0.41 -14.80
CA ALA A 228 -3.29 -1.08 -13.52
C ALA A 228 -2.32 -0.39 -12.53
N ASN A 229 -1.43 0.48 -13.02
CA ASN A 229 -0.36 1.06 -12.19
C ASN A 229 -0.18 2.57 -12.47
N PRO A 230 -1.21 3.41 -12.31
CA PRO A 230 -1.03 4.85 -12.32
C PRO A 230 -0.25 5.29 -11.07
N LEU A 231 0.23 6.53 -11.05
CA LEU A 231 0.91 7.16 -9.92
C LEU A 231 0.25 8.50 -9.60
N ILE A 232 0.18 8.86 -8.33
CA ILE A 232 -0.25 10.19 -7.90
C ILE A 232 1.00 11.06 -7.72
N ALA A 233 1.00 12.24 -8.33
CA ALA A 233 2.08 13.21 -8.23
C ALA A 233 1.62 14.50 -7.51
N PHE A 234 2.52 15.09 -6.72
CA PHE A 234 2.31 16.37 -6.02
C PHE A 234 3.58 17.23 -6.11
N GLY A 235 3.43 18.55 -6.27
CA GLY A 235 4.56 19.49 -6.18
C GLY A 235 5.67 19.27 -7.22
N ARG A 236 5.30 18.87 -8.44
CA ARG A 236 6.25 18.79 -9.57
C ARG A 236 6.55 20.19 -10.09
N ASP A 237 7.77 20.38 -10.58
CA ASP A 237 8.15 21.56 -11.35
C ASP A 237 7.32 21.67 -12.64
N TYR A 238 7.32 22.85 -13.27
CA TYR A 238 6.60 23.09 -14.54
C TYR A 238 7.01 22.11 -15.66
N ASP A 239 8.27 21.66 -15.67
CA ASP A 239 8.78 20.69 -16.64
C ASP A 239 8.55 19.22 -16.22
N GLY A 240 7.82 18.99 -15.13
CA GLY A 240 7.45 17.68 -14.60
C GLY A 240 8.52 17.03 -13.72
N LYS A 241 9.64 17.70 -13.43
CA LYS A 241 10.68 17.19 -12.53
C LYS A 241 10.27 17.28 -11.07
N GLY A 242 11.00 16.53 -10.24
CA GLY A 242 10.83 16.54 -8.79
C GLY A 242 9.45 16.04 -8.36
N GLY A 243 8.98 16.59 -7.24
CA GLY A 243 7.71 16.27 -6.63
C GLY A 243 7.68 14.97 -5.83
N VAL A 244 6.56 14.79 -5.14
CA VAL A 244 6.19 13.57 -4.44
C VAL A 244 5.43 12.65 -5.39
N TRP A 245 5.72 11.35 -5.31
CA TRP A 245 5.14 10.30 -6.13
C TRP A 245 4.60 9.20 -5.23
N LEU A 246 3.29 8.93 -5.29
CA LEU A 246 2.60 7.93 -4.49
C LEU A 246 2.04 6.84 -5.40
N LYS A 247 1.98 5.61 -4.89
CA LYS A 247 1.44 4.45 -5.60
C LYS A 247 0.00 4.14 -5.12
N PRO A 248 -1.04 4.59 -5.85
CA PRO A 248 -2.42 4.24 -5.58
C PRO A 248 -2.75 2.77 -5.89
#